data_AF-A0A1V4IYE5-F1
#
_entry.id   AF-A0A1V4IYE5-F1
#
_cell.length_a   1.000
_cell.length_b   1.000
_cell.length_c   1.000
_cell.angle_alpha   90.00
_cell.angle_beta   90.00
_cell.angle_gamma   90.00
#
_symmetry.space_group_name_H-M   'P 1'
#
loop_
_entity.id
_entity.type
_entity.pdbx_description
1 polymer ?
#
loop_
_entity_poly.entity_id
_entity_poly.type
_entity_poly.pdbx_seq_one_letter_code
_entity_poly.pdbx_strand_id
1 'polypeptide(L)'
;MTSNIYLIICTIKTTDCKYIQQKLVQSVNKGGKHMSYKNFNLAVYCPVGNLNAIKDIESFKEKFSFLEKHLKIDKFYLETFRSFETIDKDKMLKIKEFFNSKGIKTSGGITTAADERTGGFDSLCYTRESDRNKLKEIAEFTAKIFDEIILDDFYFTNCKCESCIEAKGDRSWSEFRTELMKEVSENLIIKPAKAVNPKINLIIKYPNWYEHYQETGYNLADEPHQFDMIYTGTETRDSQYAQQHLPRYLSYFIMRYLENVKPGKNGGGWFDPFECSYNLNSYVEQARLTLFSKAREVTLFCLGALLDEDSSMFAPLAGNTFDAMDKYLSSLGKPVGAATYIPYHSSGEDFLHNYIGMLGIPLEPYPEFPSESKTIFLTENAAKDTKLINKIHDKLLKGGNVVVTSGLVKVLQGRGFDKLTTVRDAGRKFNVTQYAISDEGVSFKHTVTSDKPVLVPKLEFCTNDIWELVAGMGVQNNLPILLRTAYGKGNLFILTIPDDFGAMYHYPKEVLKTIREAITADIPVMLDSESNVGLFTYDNDSFIVESFLPHSQNINVIVKTPDAVLIDLARNIEIKGRTEKNRTIFSIEIHPLGCKFFKLI
;
A
#
# COMPACT_ATOMS: atom_id res chain seq x y z
N MET A 1 -21.76 48.54 -51.75
CA MET A 1 -22.06 47.14 -51.37
C MET A 1 -21.15 46.83 -50.19
N THR A 2 -21.58 47.09 -48.95
CA THR A 2 -22.19 46.11 -48.00
C THR A 2 -21.26 44.90 -47.79
N SER A 3 -20.70 44.59 -46.62
CA SER A 3 -21.20 44.74 -45.24
C SER A 3 -20.09 44.66 -44.17
N ASN A 4 -20.37 45.27 -43.02
CA ASN A 4 -19.64 45.31 -41.75
C ASN A 4 -19.43 43.94 -41.08
N ILE A 5 -18.40 43.83 -40.21
CA ILE A 5 -18.54 43.49 -38.77
C ILE A 5 -17.36 44.10 -37.99
N TYR A 6 -17.69 44.67 -36.84
CA TYR A 6 -16.94 45.63 -36.04
C TYR A 6 -15.83 45.02 -35.17
N LEU A 7 -14.69 45.72 -35.14
CA LEU A 7 -13.63 45.63 -34.13
C LEU A 7 -13.96 46.61 -32.99
N ILE A 8 -14.17 46.13 -31.76
CA ILE A 8 -14.29 47.02 -30.58
C ILE A 8 -12.90 47.14 -29.95
N ILE A 9 -12.24 48.27 -30.22
CA ILE A 9 -11.09 48.76 -29.47
C ILE A 9 -11.65 49.57 -28.30
N CYS A 10 -11.46 49.10 -27.07
CA CYS A 10 -11.73 49.89 -25.87
C CYS A 10 -10.41 50.49 -25.36
N THR A 11 -10.29 51.79 -25.55
CA THR A 11 -9.23 52.67 -25.02
C THR A 11 -9.43 52.86 -23.52
N ILE A 12 -8.53 52.32 -22.69
CA ILE A 12 -8.48 52.66 -21.25
C ILE A 12 -7.39 53.72 -21.04
N LYS A 13 -7.81 54.85 -20.45
CA LYS A 13 -7.01 56.04 -20.17
C LYS A 13 -5.87 55.73 -19.19
N THR A 14 -4.72 56.35 -19.44
CA THR A 14 -3.43 56.24 -18.75
C THR A 14 -3.39 56.80 -17.31
N THR A 15 -4.52 56.86 -16.61
CA THR A 15 -4.60 57.40 -15.23
C THR A 15 -4.92 56.33 -14.17
N ASP A 16 -5.36 55.12 -14.58
CA ASP A 16 -5.63 54.00 -13.65
C ASP A 16 -4.43 53.08 -13.38
N CYS A 17 -3.32 53.25 -14.11
CA CYS A 17 -2.16 52.37 -14.00
C CYS A 17 -1.37 52.57 -12.68
N LYS A 18 -1.39 53.79 -12.10
CA LYS A 18 -0.70 54.06 -10.81
C LYS A 18 -1.48 53.56 -9.59
N TYR A 19 -2.81 53.52 -9.65
CA TYR A 19 -3.65 53.02 -8.54
C TYR A 19 -3.65 51.48 -8.49
N ILE A 20 -3.59 50.83 -9.66
CA ILE A 20 -3.45 49.37 -9.77
C ILE A 20 -2.03 48.91 -9.40
N GLN A 21 -0.98 49.66 -9.77
CA GLN A 21 0.39 49.37 -9.29
C GLN A 21 0.52 49.54 -7.77
N GLN A 22 -0.10 50.53 -7.14
CA GLN A 22 -0.06 50.66 -5.68
C GLN A 22 -0.82 49.53 -4.95
N LYS A 23 -1.94 49.02 -5.48
CA LYS A 23 -2.62 47.85 -4.91
C LYS A 23 -1.91 46.52 -5.18
N LEU A 24 -1.24 46.36 -6.32
CA LEU A 24 -0.38 45.20 -6.58
C LEU A 24 0.85 45.23 -5.65
N VAL A 25 1.51 46.38 -5.48
CA VAL A 25 2.66 46.52 -4.58
C VAL A 25 2.25 46.41 -3.09
N GLN A 26 1.03 46.81 -2.71
CA GLN A 26 0.49 46.57 -1.35
C GLN A 26 -0.03 45.14 -1.11
N SER A 27 -0.22 44.33 -2.17
CA SER A 27 -0.53 42.89 -2.03
C SER A 27 0.72 42.00 -1.93
N VAL A 28 1.90 42.55 -2.20
CA VAL A 28 3.19 41.82 -2.17
C VAL A 28 3.83 41.79 -0.76
N ASN A 29 3.24 42.47 0.23
CA ASN A 29 3.72 42.48 1.63
C ASN A 29 2.69 41.97 2.66
N LYS A 30 1.89 40.98 2.28
CA LYS A 30 1.29 40.04 3.23
C LYS A 30 1.89 38.68 2.92
N GLY A 31 2.73 38.15 3.83
CA GLY A 31 3.27 36.80 3.70
C GLY A 31 2.17 35.85 3.25
N GLY A 32 2.36 35.22 2.10
CA GLY A 32 1.37 34.32 1.51
C GLY A 32 0.97 33.29 2.54
N LYS A 33 -0.33 33.17 2.80
CA LYS A 33 -0.84 32.18 3.75
C LYS A 33 -0.43 30.79 3.23
N HIS A 34 0.40 30.07 4.00
CA HIS A 34 0.76 28.69 3.72
C HIS A 34 -0.52 27.88 3.42
N MET A 35 -0.56 27.23 2.27
CA MET A 35 -1.70 26.41 1.85
C MET A 35 -1.42 24.95 2.19
N SER A 36 -2.39 24.28 2.81
CA SER A 36 -2.32 22.87 3.21
C SER A 36 -3.55 22.10 2.73
N TYR A 37 -3.43 20.78 2.65
CA TYR A 37 -4.59 19.90 2.51
C TYR A 37 -5.34 19.79 3.85
N LYS A 38 -6.64 19.49 3.80
CA LYS A 38 -7.48 19.41 5.01
C LYS A 38 -7.31 18.09 5.76
N ASN A 39 -7.15 16.98 5.04
CA ASN A 39 -7.27 15.64 5.62
C ASN A 39 -5.93 14.92 5.83
N PHE A 40 -4.83 15.43 5.29
CA PHE A 40 -3.50 14.87 5.42
C PHE A 40 -2.45 15.98 5.25
N ASN A 41 -1.22 15.73 5.70
CA ASN A 41 -0.09 16.61 5.41
C ASN A 41 0.66 16.12 4.17
N LEU A 42 1.15 17.03 3.34
CA LEU A 42 2.06 16.68 2.25
C LEU A 42 3.51 16.97 2.65
N ALA A 43 4.38 15.99 2.50
CA ALA A 43 5.81 16.10 2.73
C ALA A 43 6.62 15.79 1.46
N VAL A 44 7.83 16.32 1.39
CA VAL A 44 8.82 15.98 0.37
C VAL A 44 10.12 15.59 1.06
N TYR A 45 10.71 14.47 0.61
CA TYR A 45 12.03 14.05 1.10
C TYR A 45 13.14 14.64 0.23
N CYS A 46 14.19 15.16 0.88
CA CYS A 46 15.31 15.83 0.24
C CYS A 46 16.62 15.08 0.52
N PRO A 47 17.07 14.21 -0.39
CA PRO A 47 18.37 13.56 -0.31
C PRO A 47 19.52 14.57 -0.12
N VAL A 48 20.55 14.17 0.62
CA VAL A 48 21.67 15.04 1.00
C VAL A 48 22.39 15.60 -0.24
N GLY A 49 22.53 14.80 -1.30
CA GLY A 49 23.08 15.24 -2.57
C GLY A 49 22.25 16.33 -3.25
N ASN A 50 20.91 16.28 -3.14
CA ASN A 50 20.04 17.35 -3.66
C ASN A 50 20.22 18.64 -2.83
N LEU A 51 20.33 18.52 -1.51
CA LEU A 51 20.58 19.67 -0.62
C LEU A 51 21.97 20.27 -0.89
N ASN A 52 22.98 19.43 -1.13
CA ASN A 52 24.33 19.88 -1.47
C ASN A 52 24.39 20.55 -2.86
N ALA A 53 23.55 20.14 -3.81
CA ALA A 53 23.44 20.78 -5.11
C ALA A 53 22.85 22.22 -5.05
N ILE A 54 22.18 22.60 -3.96
CA ILE A 54 21.76 23.98 -3.72
C ILE A 54 22.99 24.84 -3.39
N LYS A 55 23.50 25.55 -4.39
CA LYS A 55 24.64 26.47 -4.25
C LYS A 55 24.20 27.89 -3.85
N ASP A 56 23.03 28.31 -4.32
CA ASP A 56 22.46 29.63 -4.09
C ASP A 56 20.95 29.51 -3.82
N ILE A 57 20.47 30.20 -2.77
CA ILE A 57 19.08 30.12 -2.32
C ILE A 57 18.14 30.88 -3.26
N GLU A 58 18.57 31.98 -3.87
CA GLU A 58 17.70 32.75 -4.78
C GLU A 58 17.45 31.99 -6.08
N SER A 59 18.47 31.37 -6.67
CA SER A 59 18.28 30.49 -7.82
C SER A 59 17.43 29.25 -7.47
N PHE A 60 17.60 28.68 -6.28
CA PHE A 60 16.75 27.57 -5.84
C PHE A 60 15.29 27.99 -5.65
N LYS A 61 15.03 29.19 -5.15
CA LYS A 61 13.69 29.74 -4.96
C LYS A 61 12.91 29.82 -6.27
N GLU A 62 13.57 30.17 -7.38
CA GLU A 62 12.94 30.15 -8.71
C GLU A 62 12.50 28.73 -9.10
N LYS A 63 13.38 27.72 -8.92
CA LYS A 63 13.03 26.32 -9.19
C LYS A 63 11.94 25.80 -8.26
N PHE A 64 12.03 26.14 -6.98
CA PHE A 64 11.07 25.73 -5.96
C PHE A 64 9.66 26.28 -6.22
N SER A 65 9.54 27.45 -6.86
CA SER A 65 8.24 28.03 -7.22
C SER A 65 7.37 27.10 -8.10
N PHE A 66 7.99 26.19 -8.86
CA PHE A 66 7.28 25.15 -9.61
C PHE A 66 6.52 24.21 -8.67
N LEU A 67 7.16 23.75 -7.59
CA LEU A 67 6.51 22.89 -6.60
C LEU A 67 5.44 23.67 -5.82
N GLU A 68 5.71 24.91 -5.41
CA GLU A 68 4.72 25.75 -4.71
C GLU A 68 3.45 25.99 -5.56
N LYS A 69 3.60 26.04 -6.88
CA LYS A 69 2.47 26.20 -7.81
C LYS A 69 1.58 24.96 -7.87
N HIS A 70 2.16 23.77 -7.68
CA HIS A 70 1.48 22.50 -7.94
C HIS A 70 1.14 21.70 -6.68
N LEU A 71 1.83 21.96 -5.56
CA LEU A 71 1.75 21.17 -4.33
C LEU A 71 1.56 22.07 -3.11
N LYS A 72 0.72 21.63 -2.17
CA LYS A 72 0.50 22.28 -0.86
C LYS A 72 1.39 21.62 0.21
N ILE A 73 2.70 21.87 0.14
CA ILE A 73 3.72 21.14 0.92
C ILE A 73 3.81 21.66 2.36
N ASP A 74 3.48 20.82 3.34
CA ASP A 74 3.51 21.15 4.77
C ASP A 74 4.86 20.89 5.44
N LYS A 75 5.66 19.96 4.89
CA LYS A 75 6.92 19.53 5.50
C LYS A 75 7.99 19.16 4.47
N PHE A 76 9.24 19.42 4.82
CA PHE A 76 10.41 18.79 4.19
C PHE A 76 11.18 17.92 5.17
N TYR A 77 11.50 16.69 4.76
CA TYR A 77 12.52 15.88 5.43
C TYR A 77 13.87 16.17 4.79
N LEU A 78 14.79 16.78 5.55
CA LEU A 78 16.10 17.21 5.08
C LEU A 78 17.15 16.18 5.49
N GLU A 79 17.63 15.42 4.52
CA GLU A 79 18.58 14.34 4.77
C GLU A 79 19.97 14.87 5.15
N THR A 80 20.57 14.29 6.20
CA THR A 80 21.91 14.66 6.66
C THR A 80 23.00 13.69 6.21
N PHE A 81 22.61 12.49 5.77
CA PHE A 81 23.54 11.41 5.45
C PHE A 81 22.97 10.43 4.43
N ARG A 82 23.77 10.07 3.42
CA ARG A 82 23.56 8.97 2.45
C ARG A 82 24.89 8.63 1.79
N SER A 83 25.25 7.35 1.68
CA SER A 83 26.46 6.89 0.96
C SER A 83 27.71 7.69 1.33
N PHE A 84 27.95 7.84 2.64
CA PHE A 84 29.03 8.64 3.24
C PHE A 84 29.07 10.14 2.88
N GLU A 85 28.13 10.63 2.06
CA GLU A 85 27.92 12.05 1.84
C GLU A 85 27.23 12.67 3.06
N THR A 86 27.74 13.82 3.50
CA THR A 86 27.18 14.63 4.59
C THR A 86 26.98 16.06 4.14
N ILE A 87 26.31 16.86 4.96
CA ILE A 87 26.09 18.28 4.73
C ILE A 87 26.64 19.11 5.89
N ASP A 88 27.26 20.24 5.55
CA ASP A 88 27.71 21.23 6.53
C ASP A 88 26.53 21.79 7.36
N LYS A 89 26.77 22.00 8.66
CA LYS A 89 25.72 22.43 9.60
C LYS A 89 25.16 23.80 9.24
N ASP A 90 26.01 24.76 8.89
CA ASP A 90 25.56 26.13 8.58
C ASP A 90 24.77 26.15 7.28
N LYS A 91 25.18 25.34 6.29
CA LYS A 91 24.39 25.13 5.07
C LYS A 91 23.02 24.51 5.38
N MET A 92 22.96 23.46 6.18
CA MET A 92 21.70 22.82 6.58
C MET A 92 20.78 23.81 7.30
N LEU A 93 21.32 24.63 8.23
CA LEU A 93 20.54 25.66 8.93
C LEU A 93 20.01 26.74 7.98
N LYS A 94 20.76 27.15 6.96
CA LYS A 94 20.28 28.10 5.93
C LYS A 94 19.13 27.52 5.10
N ILE A 95 19.22 26.25 4.69
CA ILE A 95 18.14 25.58 3.95
C ILE A 95 16.90 25.40 4.84
N LYS A 96 17.11 24.99 6.10
CA LYS A 96 16.06 24.87 7.11
C LYS A 96 15.31 26.21 7.28
N GLU A 97 16.05 27.30 7.40
CA GLU A 97 15.49 28.65 7.54
C GLU A 97 14.73 29.09 6.29
N PHE A 98 15.22 28.76 5.09
CA PHE A 98 14.50 29.03 3.83
C PHE A 98 13.09 28.44 3.84
N PHE A 99 12.92 27.15 4.19
CA PHE A 99 11.60 26.52 4.25
C PHE A 99 10.75 27.05 5.40
N ASN A 100 11.32 27.22 6.60
CA ASN A 100 10.60 27.75 7.76
C ASN A 100 10.10 29.18 7.52
N SER A 101 10.86 30.03 6.81
CA SER A 101 10.47 31.41 6.47
C SER A 101 9.21 31.47 5.58
N LYS A 102 8.87 30.36 4.91
CA LYS A 102 7.67 30.17 4.11
C LYS A 102 6.53 29.49 4.88
N GLY A 103 6.73 29.18 6.15
CA GLY A 103 5.77 28.49 7.01
C GLY A 103 5.75 26.97 6.85
N ILE A 104 6.71 26.39 6.13
CA ILE A 104 6.82 24.94 5.88
C ILE A 104 7.69 24.32 6.98
N LYS A 105 7.24 23.20 7.56
CA LYS A 105 7.98 22.51 8.63
C LYS A 105 9.19 21.78 8.07
N THR A 106 10.18 21.55 8.92
CA THR A 106 11.40 20.81 8.57
C THR A 106 11.72 19.76 9.63
N SER A 107 12.03 18.55 9.17
CA SER A 107 12.44 17.39 9.98
C SER A 107 13.71 16.79 9.38
N GLY A 108 14.47 16.02 10.16
CA GLY A 108 15.69 15.36 9.69
C GLY A 108 15.41 14.05 8.95
N GLY A 109 16.23 13.74 7.94
CA GLY A 109 16.28 12.43 7.29
C GLY A 109 17.65 11.77 7.45
N ILE A 110 17.69 10.44 7.57
CA ILE A 110 18.94 9.66 7.55
C ILE A 110 18.75 8.45 6.65
N THR A 111 19.64 8.26 5.68
CA THR A 111 19.69 7.07 4.82
C THR A 111 21.00 6.34 5.03
N THR A 112 20.96 5.14 5.59
CA THR A 112 22.16 4.34 5.91
C THR A 112 22.64 3.48 4.74
N ALA A 113 22.54 4.02 3.53
CA ALA A 113 23.20 3.46 2.36
C ALA A 113 24.71 3.62 2.51
N ALA A 114 25.46 2.60 2.10
CA ALA A 114 26.91 2.67 1.91
C ALA A 114 27.23 3.11 0.47
N ASP A 115 28.52 3.20 0.16
CA ASP A 115 28.98 3.34 -1.23
C ASP A 115 28.63 2.08 -2.02
N GLU A 116 28.37 2.26 -3.32
CA GLU A 116 28.10 1.15 -4.23
C GLU A 116 29.35 0.26 -4.36
N ARG A 117 29.27 -0.96 -3.83
CA ARG A 117 30.34 -1.98 -3.86
C ARG A 117 29.98 -3.15 -4.76
N THR A 118 28.68 -3.43 -4.87
CA THR A 118 28.17 -4.67 -5.46
C THR A 118 27.38 -4.46 -6.76
N GLY A 119 27.23 -3.21 -7.23
CA GLY A 119 26.40 -2.89 -8.40
C GLY A 119 24.90 -2.82 -8.09
N GLY A 120 24.53 -2.67 -6.82
CA GLY A 120 23.16 -2.63 -6.32
C GLY A 120 23.06 -1.91 -4.97
N PHE A 121 21.92 -2.04 -4.27
CA PHE A 121 21.72 -1.36 -2.99
C PHE A 121 22.64 -1.92 -1.90
N ASP A 122 23.56 -1.10 -1.41
CA ASP A 122 24.54 -1.47 -0.40
C ASP A 122 24.22 -0.82 0.95
N SER A 123 24.12 -1.62 2.00
CA SER A 123 23.94 -1.14 3.39
C SER A 123 25.27 -0.88 4.09
N LEU A 124 25.25 -0.01 5.11
CA LEU A 124 26.32 0.03 6.12
C LEU A 124 26.55 -1.35 6.74
N CYS A 125 27.80 -1.62 7.15
CA CYS A 125 28.15 -2.87 7.81
C CYS A 125 28.05 -2.70 9.33
N TYR A 126 26.97 -3.22 9.92
CA TYR A 126 26.71 -3.07 11.35
C TYR A 126 27.55 -3.98 12.26
N THR A 127 28.48 -4.77 11.74
CA THR A 127 29.53 -5.43 12.56
C THR A 127 30.86 -4.68 12.51
N ARG A 128 31.00 -3.71 11.60
CA ARG A 128 32.22 -2.91 11.44
C ARG A 128 32.17 -1.67 12.32
N GLU A 129 33.14 -1.53 13.21
CA GLU A 129 33.18 -0.46 14.21
C GLU A 129 33.15 0.96 13.61
N SER A 130 33.84 1.19 12.48
CA SER A 130 33.84 2.50 11.81
C SER A 130 32.45 2.95 11.37
N ASP A 131 31.65 2.03 10.81
CA ASP A 131 30.30 2.34 10.33
C ASP A 131 29.35 2.57 11.50
N ARG A 132 29.50 1.76 12.56
CA ARG A 132 28.72 1.92 13.81
C ARG A 132 29.00 3.27 14.46
N ASN A 133 30.26 3.67 14.54
CA ASN A 133 30.67 4.98 15.05
C ASN A 133 30.14 6.12 14.18
N LYS A 134 30.20 5.97 12.85
CA LYS A 134 29.66 6.97 11.93
C LYS A 134 28.14 7.11 12.09
N LEU A 135 27.41 6.01 12.20
CA LEU A 135 25.96 6.06 12.39
C LEU A 135 25.58 6.80 13.68
N LYS A 136 26.29 6.52 14.77
CA LYS A 136 26.12 7.24 16.04
C LYS A 136 26.37 8.74 15.90
N GLU A 137 27.47 9.12 15.25
CA GLU A 137 27.81 10.53 14.98
C GLU A 137 26.70 11.23 14.18
N ILE A 138 26.16 10.57 13.15
CA ILE A 138 25.06 11.11 12.34
C ILE A 138 23.78 11.24 13.16
N ALA A 139 23.39 10.25 13.95
CA ALA A 139 22.22 10.33 14.81
C ALA A 139 22.30 11.52 15.79
N GLU A 140 23.45 11.72 16.42
CA GLU A 140 23.71 12.87 17.29
C GLU A 140 23.70 14.20 16.53
N PHE A 141 24.33 14.25 15.34
CA PHE A 141 24.38 15.44 14.51
C PHE A 141 22.98 15.90 14.08
N THR A 142 22.17 14.98 13.55
CA THR A 142 20.81 15.27 13.10
C THR A 142 19.92 15.70 14.28
N ALA A 143 20.07 15.04 15.43
CA ALA A 143 19.31 15.38 16.65
C ALA A 143 19.67 16.76 17.25
N LYS A 144 20.87 17.30 16.96
CA LYS A 144 21.23 18.69 17.32
C LYS A 144 20.48 19.74 16.50
N ILE A 145 19.90 19.34 15.36
CA ILE A 145 19.32 20.27 14.38
C ILE A 145 17.80 20.15 14.35
N PHE A 146 17.25 18.95 14.53
CA PHE A 146 15.82 18.66 14.36
C PHE A 146 15.19 18.02 15.61
N ASP A 147 13.88 18.25 15.77
CA ASP A 147 13.05 17.64 16.83
C ASP A 147 12.31 16.38 16.35
N GLU A 148 12.44 16.04 15.07
CA GLU A 148 11.91 14.83 14.46
C GLU A 148 12.90 14.31 13.43
N ILE A 149 13.14 13.00 13.42
CA ILE A 149 14.01 12.31 12.46
C ILE A 149 13.27 11.11 11.89
N ILE A 150 13.31 10.96 10.56
CA ILE A 150 12.92 9.73 9.87
C ILE A 150 14.17 8.99 9.35
N LEU A 151 14.21 7.69 9.59
CA LEU A 151 15.13 6.77 8.92
C LEU A 151 14.48 6.31 7.62
N ASP A 152 15.20 6.47 6.52
CA ASP A 152 14.81 6.03 5.18
C ASP A 152 14.81 4.49 5.07
N ASP A 153 14.19 3.96 4.02
CA ASP A 153 14.01 2.51 3.86
C ASP A 153 15.27 1.74 3.44
N PHE A 154 16.41 2.43 3.32
CA PHE A 154 17.76 1.83 3.27
C PHE A 154 18.34 1.52 4.65
N TYR A 155 17.54 1.61 5.72
CA TYR A 155 17.95 1.22 7.08
C TYR A 155 18.27 -0.27 7.26
N PHE A 156 17.99 -1.09 6.26
CA PHE A 156 18.25 -2.52 6.25
C PHE A 156 19.73 -2.90 6.34
N THR A 157 20.00 -4.20 6.54
CA THR A 157 21.31 -4.81 6.39
C THR A 157 21.28 -6.00 5.43
N ASN A 158 22.04 -5.90 4.34
CA ASN A 158 22.30 -6.99 3.40
C ASN A 158 23.77 -7.44 3.41
N CYS A 159 24.61 -6.83 4.26
CA CYS A 159 26.04 -7.12 4.32
C CYS A 159 26.30 -8.59 4.70
N LYS A 160 27.22 -9.23 3.96
CA LYS A 160 27.68 -10.61 4.19
C LYS A 160 29.22 -10.69 4.15
N CYS A 161 29.91 -9.66 4.63
CA CYS A 161 31.37 -9.70 4.76
C CYS A 161 31.81 -10.76 5.80
N GLU A 162 33.11 -11.07 5.84
CA GLU A 162 33.67 -12.07 6.76
C GLU A 162 33.27 -11.81 8.22
N SER A 163 33.33 -10.56 8.68
CA SER A 163 32.90 -10.18 10.03
C SER A 163 31.41 -10.43 10.27
N CYS A 164 30.52 -10.18 9.30
CA CYS A 164 29.11 -10.52 9.42
C CYS A 164 28.88 -12.03 9.45
N ILE A 165 29.64 -12.80 8.65
CA ILE A 165 29.54 -14.26 8.60
C ILE A 165 29.98 -14.86 9.95
N GLU A 166 31.10 -14.38 10.49
CA GLU A 166 31.60 -14.77 11.81
C GLU A 166 30.60 -14.41 12.92
N ALA A 167 30.10 -13.17 12.93
CA ALA A 167 29.12 -12.71 13.92
C ALA A 167 27.78 -13.46 13.83
N LYS A 168 27.33 -13.85 12.62
CA LYS A 168 26.12 -14.65 12.43
C LYS A 168 26.25 -16.01 13.14
N GLY A 169 27.42 -16.65 13.03
CA GLY A 169 27.64 -18.02 13.51
C GLY A 169 26.69 -19.00 12.83
N ASP A 170 26.08 -19.91 13.59
CA ASP A 170 25.16 -20.94 13.06
C ASP A 170 23.72 -20.47 12.86
N ARG A 171 23.38 -19.24 13.28
CA ARG A 171 22.03 -18.66 13.12
C ARG A 171 21.66 -18.49 11.64
N SER A 172 20.37 -18.48 11.34
CA SER A 172 19.89 -18.00 10.04
C SER A 172 20.20 -16.51 9.86
N TRP A 173 20.16 -16.03 8.61
CA TRP A 173 20.31 -14.60 8.34
C TRP A 173 19.21 -13.77 8.98
N SER A 174 17.96 -14.24 8.93
CA SER A 174 16.83 -13.55 9.55
C SER A 174 17.00 -13.38 11.06
N GLU A 175 17.36 -14.45 11.79
CA GLU A 175 17.57 -14.39 13.25
C GLU A 175 18.71 -13.42 13.59
N PHE A 176 19.85 -13.54 12.92
CA PHE A 176 20.98 -12.66 13.17
C PHE A 176 20.68 -11.19 12.86
N ARG A 177 20.06 -10.91 11.70
CA ARG A 177 19.82 -9.54 11.24
C ARG A 177 18.77 -8.83 12.07
N THR A 178 17.69 -9.51 12.45
CA THR A 178 16.65 -8.91 13.30
C THR A 178 17.13 -8.61 14.71
N GLU A 179 17.99 -9.47 15.28
CA GLU A 179 18.65 -9.21 16.57
C GLU A 179 19.68 -8.07 16.47
N LEU A 180 20.49 -8.07 15.41
CA LEU A 180 21.47 -7.03 15.15
C LEU A 180 20.80 -5.65 14.98
N MET A 181 19.74 -5.57 14.18
CA MET A 181 19.05 -4.31 13.92
C MET A 181 18.31 -3.78 15.15
N LYS A 182 17.75 -4.67 15.98
CA LYS A 182 17.21 -4.28 17.30
C LYS A 182 18.26 -3.57 18.17
N GLU A 183 19.48 -4.10 18.21
CA GLU A 183 20.60 -3.53 18.97
C GLU A 183 21.10 -2.22 18.35
N VAL A 184 21.28 -2.19 17.04
CA VAL A 184 21.72 -1.01 16.27
C VAL A 184 20.72 0.14 16.42
N SER A 185 19.43 -0.14 16.30
CA SER A 185 18.33 0.81 16.52
C SER A 185 18.42 1.43 17.92
N GLU A 186 18.57 0.60 18.96
CA GLU A 186 18.62 1.08 20.34
C GLU A 186 19.89 1.91 20.62
N ASN A 187 21.05 1.36 20.29
CA ASN A 187 22.33 1.87 20.80
C ASN A 187 23.02 2.86 19.87
N LEU A 188 22.71 2.84 18.57
CA LEU A 188 23.35 3.70 17.57
C LEU A 188 22.43 4.80 17.03
N ILE A 189 21.11 4.64 17.14
CA ILE A 189 20.14 5.68 16.76
C ILE A 189 19.46 6.29 17.98
N ILE A 190 18.67 5.48 18.70
CA ILE A 190 17.72 6.00 19.69
C ILE A 190 18.42 6.62 20.89
N LYS A 191 19.31 5.87 21.57
CA LYS A 191 20.05 6.39 22.73
C LYS A 191 20.92 7.61 22.37
N PRO A 192 21.71 7.59 21.28
CA PRO A 192 22.52 8.76 20.91
C PRO A 192 21.67 10.00 20.57
N ALA A 193 20.60 9.85 19.78
CA ALA A 193 19.72 10.97 19.44
C ALA A 193 19.03 11.54 20.70
N LYS A 194 18.50 10.68 21.59
CA LYS A 194 17.84 11.10 22.83
C LYS A 194 18.81 11.69 23.87
N ALA A 195 20.09 11.32 23.85
CA ALA A 195 21.11 11.94 24.70
C ALA A 195 21.34 13.41 24.33
N VAL A 196 21.22 13.74 23.05
CA VAL A 196 21.33 15.11 22.53
C VAL A 196 20.01 15.88 22.68
N ASN A 197 18.90 15.27 22.29
CA ASN A 197 17.57 15.86 22.35
C ASN A 197 16.58 14.86 22.99
N PRO A 198 16.35 14.94 24.31
CA PRO A 198 15.49 13.98 25.02
C PRO A 198 14.02 13.95 24.56
N LYS A 199 13.57 14.95 23.79
CA LYS A 199 12.19 15.07 23.29
C LYS A 199 12.05 14.71 21.80
N ILE A 200 13.13 14.26 21.16
CA ILE A 200 13.12 13.97 19.73
C ILE A 200 12.12 12.86 19.38
N ASN A 201 11.36 13.07 18.31
CA ASN A 201 10.48 12.07 17.72
C ASN A 201 11.24 11.25 16.68
N LEU A 202 11.45 9.97 16.92
CA LEU A 202 12.16 9.08 16.00
C LEU A 202 11.19 8.19 15.23
N ILE A 203 11.34 8.18 13.91
CA ILE A 203 10.51 7.45 12.96
C ILE A 203 11.38 6.47 12.18
N ILE A 204 10.96 5.21 12.10
CA ILE A 204 11.54 4.22 11.18
C ILE A 204 10.59 4.00 10.00
N LYS A 205 11.08 4.17 8.77
CA LYS A 205 10.34 3.80 7.55
C LYS A 205 10.56 2.32 7.26
N TYR A 206 9.47 1.59 7.01
CA TYR A 206 9.51 0.24 6.47
C TYR A 206 9.27 0.26 4.95
N PRO A 207 10.11 -0.38 4.12
CA PRO A 207 10.00 -0.38 2.66
C PRO A 207 8.79 -1.15 2.11
N ASN A 208 8.50 -1.00 0.83
CA ASN A 208 7.47 -1.76 0.11
C ASN A 208 7.67 -3.30 0.05
N TRP A 209 8.87 -3.84 0.27
CA TRP A 209 9.17 -5.29 0.20
C TRP A 209 8.82 -6.07 1.48
N TYR A 210 7.58 -5.95 1.93
CA TYR A 210 7.12 -6.41 3.25
C TYR A 210 7.18 -7.92 3.51
N GLU A 211 7.21 -8.75 2.47
CA GLU A 211 7.25 -10.22 2.61
C GLU A 211 8.59 -10.74 3.18
N HIS A 212 9.64 -9.91 3.14
CA HIS A 212 11.01 -10.33 3.47
C HIS A 212 11.76 -9.38 4.41
N TYR A 213 11.06 -8.55 5.16
CA TYR A 213 11.67 -7.61 6.10
C TYR A 213 12.74 -8.22 7.00
N GLN A 214 12.41 -9.36 7.61
CA GLN A 214 13.29 -10.08 8.51
C GLN A 214 14.58 -10.54 7.83
N GLU A 215 14.54 -10.83 6.52
CA GLU A 215 15.71 -11.27 5.78
C GLU A 215 16.72 -10.15 5.61
N THR A 216 16.30 -8.89 5.68
CA THR A 216 17.19 -7.73 5.61
C THR A 216 17.23 -6.94 6.91
N GLY A 217 16.73 -7.51 8.01
CA GLY A 217 16.90 -6.99 9.37
C GLY A 217 15.80 -6.05 9.85
N TYR A 218 14.78 -5.75 9.05
CA TYR A 218 13.61 -5.04 9.56
C TYR A 218 12.84 -5.92 10.54
N ASN A 219 12.78 -5.49 11.80
CA ASN A 219 12.24 -6.28 12.90
C ASN A 219 10.89 -5.72 13.35
N LEU A 220 9.82 -6.10 12.64
CA LEU A 220 8.45 -5.69 12.99
C LEU A 220 7.97 -6.12 14.38
N ALA A 221 8.60 -7.10 15.04
CA ALA A 221 8.21 -7.54 16.37
C ALA A 221 8.77 -6.64 17.49
N ASP A 222 9.91 -5.97 17.26
CA ASP A 222 10.59 -5.18 18.29
C ASP A 222 10.71 -3.69 17.95
N GLU A 223 11.13 -3.34 16.73
CA GLU A 223 11.43 -1.96 16.34
C GLU A 223 10.21 -1.03 16.44
N PRO A 224 8.97 -1.44 16.11
CA PRO A 224 7.79 -0.60 16.34
C PRO A 224 7.58 -0.25 17.81
N HIS A 225 8.11 -1.03 18.76
CA HIS A 225 8.07 -0.69 20.19
C HIS A 225 9.26 0.18 20.63
N GLN A 226 10.39 0.13 19.93
CA GLN A 226 11.58 0.95 20.22
C GLN A 226 11.46 2.38 19.69
N PHE A 227 10.97 2.56 18.47
CA PHE A 227 10.80 3.88 17.85
C PHE A 227 9.53 4.59 18.34
N ASP A 228 9.48 5.91 18.24
CA ASP A 228 8.31 6.69 18.67
C ASP A 228 7.15 6.53 17.66
N MET A 229 7.48 6.50 16.37
CA MET A 229 6.54 6.31 15.24
C MET A 229 7.12 5.32 14.21
N ILE A 230 6.28 4.84 13.30
CA ILE A 230 6.71 4.12 12.09
C ILE A 230 6.21 4.87 10.84
N TYR A 231 6.77 4.54 9.68
CA TYR A 231 6.34 5.07 8.38
C TYR A 231 6.32 3.95 7.34
N THR A 232 5.57 4.14 6.25
CA THR A 232 5.34 3.08 5.26
C THR A 232 5.81 3.49 3.87
N GLY A 233 6.63 2.66 3.23
CA GLY A 233 6.89 2.70 1.80
C GLY A 233 5.71 2.11 1.04
N THR A 234 5.09 2.91 0.20
CA THR A 234 3.90 2.58 -0.58
C THR A 234 4.19 2.47 -2.07
N GLU A 235 5.46 2.39 -2.44
CA GLU A 235 5.90 2.36 -3.83
C GLU A 235 5.37 1.12 -4.56
N THR A 236 4.91 1.31 -5.78
CA THR A 236 4.56 0.22 -6.71
C THR A 236 5.39 0.34 -7.98
N ARG A 237 5.41 -0.72 -8.78
CA ARG A 237 6.20 -0.78 -10.01
C ARG A 237 5.38 -1.36 -11.14
N ASP A 238 5.90 -1.21 -12.35
CA ASP A 238 5.39 -1.99 -13.48
C ASP A 238 5.53 -3.49 -13.18
N SER A 239 4.40 -4.18 -13.05
CA SER A 239 4.38 -5.61 -12.70
C SER A 239 5.01 -6.52 -13.76
N GLN A 240 5.20 -6.03 -14.99
CA GLN A 240 5.73 -6.78 -16.12
C GLN A 240 7.18 -6.41 -16.44
N TYR A 241 7.54 -5.13 -16.36
CA TYR A 241 8.82 -4.63 -16.87
C TYR A 241 9.81 -4.14 -15.81
N ALA A 242 9.39 -4.03 -14.54
CA ALA A 242 10.30 -3.70 -13.44
C ALA A 242 10.90 -4.96 -12.80
N GLN A 243 12.12 -4.85 -12.28
CA GLN A 243 12.77 -5.94 -11.55
C GLN A 243 12.13 -6.19 -10.18
N GLN A 244 11.60 -5.13 -9.57
CA GLN A 244 10.88 -5.20 -8.31
C GLN A 244 9.43 -5.62 -8.56
N HIS A 245 9.05 -6.81 -8.10
CA HIS A 245 7.68 -7.31 -8.18
C HIS A 245 6.78 -6.64 -7.13
N LEU A 246 6.37 -5.40 -7.37
CA LEU A 246 5.55 -4.58 -6.46
C LEU A 246 4.17 -4.29 -7.06
N PRO A 247 3.15 -5.13 -6.82
CA PRO A 247 1.86 -5.02 -7.50
C PRO A 247 1.03 -3.81 -7.05
N ARG A 248 0.10 -3.36 -7.90
CA ARG A 248 -0.66 -2.11 -7.73
C ARG A 248 -1.37 -1.95 -6.38
N TYR A 249 -2.04 -3.00 -5.86
CA TYR A 249 -2.78 -2.92 -4.58
C TYR A 249 -1.88 -2.75 -3.34
N LEU A 250 -0.56 -2.92 -3.50
CA LEU A 250 0.43 -2.87 -2.43
C LEU A 250 0.35 -1.57 -1.63
N SER A 251 0.24 -0.41 -2.29
CA SER A 251 0.21 0.91 -1.62
C SER A 251 -0.89 0.99 -0.56
N TYR A 252 -2.05 0.37 -0.79
CA TYR A 252 -3.12 0.29 0.19
C TYR A 252 -2.84 -0.77 1.26
N PHE A 253 -2.49 -1.99 0.81
CA PHE A 253 -2.38 -3.16 1.68
C PHE A 253 -1.30 -3.00 2.76
N ILE A 254 -0.11 -2.55 2.38
CA ILE A 254 1.03 -2.40 3.30
C ILE A 254 0.77 -1.29 4.34
N MET A 255 0.11 -0.20 3.94
CA MET A 255 -0.31 0.86 4.86
C MET A 255 -1.25 0.34 5.93
N ARG A 256 -2.24 -0.48 5.54
CA ARG A 256 -3.15 -1.11 6.49
C ARG A 256 -2.42 -2.07 7.41
N TYR A 257 -1.51 -2.87 6.88
CA TYR A 257 -0.72 -3.82 7.68
C TYR A 257 0.09 -3.09 8.74
N LEU A 258 0.85 -2.06 8.37
CA LEU A 258 1.66 -1.31 9.31
C LEU A 258 0.83 -0.44 10.27
N GLU A 259 -0.33 0.08 9.86
CA GLU A 259 -1.28 0.68 10.81
C GLU A 259 -1.73 -0.34 11.87
N ASN A 260 -1.92 -1.62 11.52
CA ASN A 260 -2.26 -2.66 12.49
C ASN A 260 -1.06 -3.18 13.29
N VAL A 261 0.17 -3.02 12.80
CA VAL A 261 1.40 -3.25 13.58
C VAL A 261 1.57 -2.19 14.68
N LYS A 262 1.28 -0.92 14.38
CA LYS A 262 1.40 0.17 15.37
C LYS A 262 0.24 1.17 15.27
N PRO A 263 -0.96 0.82 15.79
CA PRO A 263 -2.16 1.62 15.65
C PRO A 263 -2.00 3.06 16.14
N GLY A 264 -2.43 4.03 15.32
CA GLY A 264 -2.34 5.45 15.64
C GLY A 264 -0.96 6.06 15.49
N LYS A 265 0.09 5.26 15.24
CA LYS A 265 1.49 5.69 15.18
C LYS A 265 2.21 5.32 13.88
N ASN A 266 1.47 4.93 12.84
CA ASN A 266 1.96 4.97 11.46
C ASN A 266 1.80 6.40 10.91
N GLY A 267 2.93 7.07 10.65
CA GLY A 267 3.01 8.48 10.32
C GLY A 267 2.47 8.81 8.93
N GLY A 268 2.60 7.89 7.97
CA GLY A 268 2.20 8.16 6.59
C GLY A 268 2.71 7.14 5.58
N GLY A 269 2.39 7.41 4.33
CA GLY A 269 2.85 6.66 3.16
C GLY A 269 3.83 7.46 2.32
N TRP A 270 4.81 6.80 1.75
CA TRP A 270 5.91 7.40 1.00
C TRP A 270 6.01 6.71 -0.35
N PHE A 271 6.11 7.46 -1.44
CA PHE A 271 6.33 6.88 -2.76
C PHE A 271 7.17 7.75 -3.70
N ASP A 272 7.65 7.14 -4.79
CA ASP A 272 8.55 7.74 -5.77
C ASP A 272 7.99 7.60 -7.21
N PRO A 273 8.52 8.37 -8.19
CA PRO A 273 8.11 8.28 -9.60
C PRO A 273 8.85 7.19 -10.40
N PHE A 274 9.74 6.41 -9.78
CA PHE A 274 10.63 5.49 -10.50
C PHE A 274 9.89 4.25 -10.99
N GLU A 275 10.22 3.84 -12.22
CA GLU A 275 9.58 2.72 -12.91
C GLU A 275 8.03 2.81 -12.95
N CYS A 276 7.52 4.05 -12.90
CA CYS A 276 6.08 4.39 -12.99
C CYS A 276 5.72 5.11 -14.31
N SER A 277 6.69 5.31 -15.21
CA SER A 277 6.49 6.05 -16.47
C SER A 277 5.76 5.24 -17.56
N TYR A 278 5.64 3.91 -17.38
CA TYR A 278 4.88 3.03 -18.30
C TYR A 278 3.41 3.44 -18.42
N ASN A 279 2.88 4.08 -17.38
CA ASN A 279 1.53 4.61 -17.33
C ASN A 279 1.49 5.70 -16.27
N LEU A 280 1.22 6.96 -16.65
CA LEU A 280 1.12 8.09 -15.71
C LEU A 280 0.10 7.84 -14.58
N ASN A 281 -0.84 6.94 -14.81
CA ASN A 281 -1.83 6.53 -13.82
C ASN A 281 -1.23 5.71 -12.68
N SER A 282 -0.13 4.98 -12.91
CA SER A 282 0.53 4.20 -11.86
C SER A 282 1.01 5.07 -10.70
N TYR A 283 1.47 6.29 -10.98
CA TYR A 283 1.83 7.26 -9.95
C TYR A 283 0.61 7.85 -9.23
N VAL A 284 -0.47 8.11 -9.99
CA VAL A 284 -1.77 8.55 -9.42
C VAL A 284 -2.38 7.46 -8.53
N GLU A 285 -2.24 6.20 -8.89
CA GLU A 285 -2.73 5.05 -8.14
C GLU A 285 -2.00 4.92 -6.80
N GLN A 286 -0.67 5.06 -6.77
CA GLN A 286 0.08 5.11 -5.51
C GLN A 286 -0.46 6.21 -4.58
N ALA A 287 -0.67 7.42 -5.12
CA ALA A 287 -1.23 8.53 -4.37
C ALA A 287 -2.63 8.23 -3.82
N ARG A 288 -3.54 7.69 -4.66
CA ARG A 288 -4.91 7.37 -4.27
C ARG A 288 -4.96 6.25 -3.24
N LEU A 289 -4.29 5.14 -3.49
CA LEU A 289 -4.29 3.96 -2.61
C LEU A 289 -3.67 4.27 -1.25
N THR A 290 -2.61 5.08 -1.22
CA THR A 290 -2.05 5.62 0.03
C THR A 290 -3.10 6.42 0.81
N LEU A 291 -3.86 7.29 0.15
CA LEU A 291 -4.91 8.07 0.81
C LEU A 291 -6.15 7.25 1.20
N PHE A 292 -6.52 6.25 0.41
CA PHE A 292 -7.64 5.33 0.73
C PHE A 292 -7.33 4.54 2.00
N SER A 293 -6.06 4.22 2.24
CA SER A 293 -5.61 3.55 3.47
C SER A 293 -5.64 4.45 4.72
N LYS A 294 -6.00 5.74 4.54
CA LYS A 294 -6.04 6.82 5.54
C LYS A 294 -4.66 7.22 6.09
N ALA A 295 -3.67 7.34 5.21
CA ALA A 295 -2.37 7.94 5.54
C ALA A 295 -2.54 9.36 6.12
N ARG A 296 -1.83 9.67 7.20
CA ARG A 296 -1.88 10.98 7.89
C ARG A 296 -0.96 12.00 7.23
N GLU A 297 0.14 11.52 6.66
CA GLU A 297 1.08 12.27 5.84
C GLU A 297 1.36 11.47 4.57
N VAL A 298 1.57 12.18 3.46
CA VAL A 298 2.04 11.61 2.20
C VAL A 298 3.41 12.20 1.92
N THR A 299 4.45 11.39 1.76
CA THR A 299 5.79 11.84 1.40
C THR A 299 6.10 11.52 -0.05
N LEU A 300 6.49 12.54 -0.82
CA LEU A 300 6.97 12.38 -2.18
C LEU A 300 8.49 12.29 -2.18
N PHE A 301 9.02 11.20 -2.73
CA PHE A 301 10.44 11.03 -3.00
C PHE A 301 10.74 11.34 -4.46
N CYS A 302 11.61 12.29 -4.78
CA CYS A 302 12.30 13.22 -3.90
C CYS A 302 12.40 14.61 -4.53
N LEU A 303 12.91 15.59 -3.79
CA LEU A 303 13.11 16.96 -4.29
C LEU A 303 13.77 17.01 -5.67
N GLY A 304 14.84 16.23 -5.88
CA GLY A 304 15.53 16.13 -7.16
C GLY A 304 14.60 15.62 -8.26
N ALA A 305 13.96 14.48 -8.07
CA ALA A 305 13.05 13.90 -9.07
C ALA A 305 11.84 14.82 -9.37
N LEU A 306 11.26 15.47 -8.36
CA LEU A 306 10.14 16.39 -8.56
C LEU A 306 10.51 17.65 -9.35
N LEU A 307 11.81 17.99 -9.42
CA LEU A 307 12.35 19.14 -10.16
C LEU A 307 13.08 18.74 -11.45
N ASP A 308 13.31 17.45 -11.66
CA ASP A 308 14.05 16.92 -12.80
C ASP A 308 13.20 16.97 -14.07
N GLU A 309 13.81 17.22 -15.22
CA GLU A 309 13.07 17.40 -16.48
C GLU A 309 12.28 16.15 -16.88
N ASP A 310 12.80 14.95 -16.58
CA ASP A 310 12.17 13.69 -16.99
C ASP A 310 11.02 13.26 -16.06
N SER A 311 10.97 13.79 -14.83
CA SER A 311 10.00 13.36 -13.80
C SER A 311 9.20 14.49 -13.14
N SER A 312 9.50 15.76 -13.42
CA SER A 312 8.77 16.92 -12.88
C SER A 312 7.28 16.95 -13.23
N MET A 313 6.86 16.26 -14.30
CA MET A 313 5.43 16.10 -14.65
C MET A 313 4.60 15.40 -13.56
N PHE A 314 5.24 14.64 -12.66
CA PHE A 314 4.55 13.98 -11.56
C PHE A 314 4.08 14.95 -10.46
N ALA A 315 4.75 16.10 -10.29
CA ALA A 315 4.32 17.12 -9.32
C ALA A 315 2.91 17.70 -9.62
N PRO A 316 2.59 18.20 -10.83
CA PRO A 316 1.22 18.63 -11.15
C PRO A 316 0.21 17.49 -11.11
N LEU A 317 0.58 16.26 -11.50
CA LEU A 317 -0.30 15.09 -11.43
C LEU A 317 -0.67 14.74 -9.98
N ALA A 318 0.30 14.74 -9.08
CA ALA A 318 0.09 14.55 -7.64
C ALA A 318 -0.82 15.64 -7.09
N GLY A 319 -0.49 16.91 -7.35
CA GLY A 319 -1.27 18.07 -6.89
C GLY A 319 -2.75 17.99 -7.25
N ASN A 320 -3.05 17.72 -8.52
CA ASN A 320 -4.42 17.54 -9.00
C ASN A 320 -5.12 16.35 -8.33
N THR A 321 -4.41 15.23 -8.15
CA THR A 321 -4.96 14.04 -7.48
C THR A 321 -5.29 14.34 -6.03
N PHE A 322 -4.38 14.97 -5.31
CA PHE A 322 -4.54 15.36 -3.91
C PHE A 322 -5.70 16.33 -3.71
N ASP A 323 -5.81 17.36 -4.55
CA ASP A 323 -6.96 18.29 -4.52
C ASP A 323 -8.30 17.58 -4.79
N ALA A 324 -8.31 16.57 -5.66
CA ALA A 324 -9.50 15.78 -5.92
C ALA A 324 -9.87 14.90 -4.70
N MET A 325 -8.88 14.21 -4.10
CA MET A 325 -9.12 13.29 -2.99
C MET A 325 -9.49 14.03 -1.68
N ASP A 326 -8.84 15.15 -1.38
CA ASP A 326 -9.05 15.92 -0.15
C ASP A 326 -10.51 16.38 0.03
N LYS A 327 -11.28 16.50 -1.06
CA LYS A 327 -12.72 16.80 -1.02
C LYS A 327 -13.53 15.70 -0.34
N TYR A 328 -13.12 14.43 -0.50
CA TYR A 328 -13.91 13.26 -0.14
C TYR A 328 -13.40 12.53 1.10
N LEU A 329 -12.10 12.61 1.41
CA LEU A 329 -11.48 11.86 2.50
C LEU A 329 -12.14 12.09 3.88
N SER A 330 -12.70 13.28 4.13
CA SER A 330 -13.42 13.59 5.37
C SER A 330 -14.76 12.85 5.53
N SER A 331 -15.34 12.37 4.42
CA SER A 331 -16.59 11.61 4.42
C SER A 331 -16.37 10.11 4.69
N LEU A 332 -15.12 9.66 4.59
CA LEU A 332 -14.73 8.26 4.75
C LEU A 332 -14.36 7.94 6.20
N GLY A 333 -14.75 6.75 6.66
CA GLY A 333 -14.44 6.23 7.99
C GLY A 333 -13.01 5.69 8.12
N LYS A 334 -12.82 4.73 9.03
CA LYS A 334 -11.62 3.92 9.13
C LYS A 334 -11.72 2.75 8.15
N PRO A 335 -10.65 2.36 7.45
CA PRO A 335 -10.71 1.26 6.52
C PRO A 335 -11.01 -0.05 7.26
N VAL A 336 -11.83 -0.89 6.64
CA VAL A 336 -12.19 -2.24 7.11
C VAL A 336 -12.25 -3.17 5.91
N GLY A 337 -12.11 -4.47 6.14
CA GLY A 337 -12.09 -5.47 5.07
C GLY A 337 -12.12 -6.89 5.61
N ALA A 338 -11.94 -7.86 4.71
CA ALA A 338 -11.80 -9.26 5.05
C ALA A 338 -10.54 -9.44 5.89
N ALA A 339 -10.72 -9.95 7.11
CA ALA A 339 -9.62 -10.12 8.05
C ALA A 339 -8.59 -11.10 7.47
N THR A 340 -7.36 -10.64 7.35
CA THR A 340 -6.24 -11.37 6.75
C THR A 340 -5.14 -11.48 7.79
N TYR A 341 -4.62 -12.68 8.06
CA TYR A 341 -3.60 -12.86 9.09
C TYR A 341 -2.21 -13.03 8.46
N ILE A 342 -1.28 -12.13 8.81
CA ILE A 342 0.12 -12.17 8.37
C ILE A 342 1.01 -12.09 9.62
N PRO A 343 1.47 -13.21 10.19
CA PRO A 343 2.32 -13.20 11.37
C PRO A 343 3.59 -12.35 11.17
N TYR A 344 4.13 -11.81 12.26
CA TYR A 344 5.46 -11.17 12.20
C TYR A 344 6.51 -12.13 11.63
N HIS A 345 7.36 -11.60 10.76
CA HIS A 345 8.48 -12.32 10.13
C HIS A 345 8.06 -13.61 9.41
N SER A 346 6.86 -13.61 8.81
CA SER A 346 6.38 -14.66 7.91
C SER A 346 6.75 -14.38 6.45
N SER A 347 6.71 -15.42 5.62
CA SER A 347 6.87 -15.37 4.16
C SER A 347 6.15 -16.54 3.51
N GLY A 348 5.88 -16.47 2.21
CA GLY A 348 5.19 -17.52 1.45
C GLY A 348 3.95 -16.98 0.75
N GLU A 349 3.76 -17.38 -0.51
CA GLU A 349 2.81 -16.74 -1.43
C GLU A 349 3.01 -15.22 -1.50
N ASP A 350 4.27 -14.81 -1.70
CA ASP A 350 4.70 -13.42 -1.59
C ASP A 350 3.88 -12.48 -2.48
N PHE A 351 3.32 -11.43 -1.88
CA PHE A 351 2.46 -10.43 -2.49
C PHE A 351 1.11 -10.94 -3.04
N LEU A 352 0.73 -12.21 -2.81
CA LEU A 352 -0.56 -12.77 -3.27
C LEU A 352 -1.75 -11.89 -2.84
N HIS A 353 -1.70 -11.34 -1.63
CA HIS A 353 -2.71 -10.42 -1.10
C HIS A 353 -3.00 -9.25 -2.03
N ASN A 354 -1.97 -8.74 -2.70
CA ASN A 354 -2.14 -7.63 -3.63
C ASN A 354 -2.90 -8.07 -4.89
N TYR A 355 -2.67 -9.29 -5.37
CA TYR A 355 -3.44 -9.85 -6.49
C TYR A 355 -4.89 -10.10 -6.09
N ILE A 356 -5.13 -10.61 -4.89
CA ILE A 356 -6.49 -10.79 -4.34
C ILE A 356 -7.22 -9.45 -4.19
N GLY A 357 -6.53 -8.40 -3.73
CA GLY A 357 -7.08 -7.05 -3.64
C GLY A 357 -7.54 -6.51 -5.01
N MET A 358 -6.78 -6.78 -6.07
CA MET A 358 -7.16 -6.44 -7.46
C MET A 358 -8.35 -7.25 -7.99
N LEU A 359 -8.78 -8.31 -7.29
CA LEU A 359 -10.05 -8.97 -7.57
C LEU A 359 -11.24 -8.21 -6.98
N GLY A 360 -11.06 -7.05 -6.35
CA GLY A 360 -12.15 -6.29 -5.72
C GLY A 360 -12.55 -6.84 -4.36
N ILE A 361 -11.60 -7.45 -3.64
CA ILE A 361 -11.76 -7.96 -2.28
C ILE A 361 -11.03 -6.98 -1.35
N PRO A 362 -11.74 -6.19 -0.52
CA PRO A 362 -11.09 -5.32 0.45
C PRO A 362 -10.45 -6.19 1.54
N LEU A 363 -9.13 -6.17 1.65
CA LEU A 363 -8.40 -6.93 2.67
C LEU A 363 -7.99 -6.02 3.83
N GLU A 364 -8.11 -6.53 5.06
CA GLU A 364 -7.60 -5.88 6.26
C GLU A 364 -6.57 -6.81 6.94
N PRO A 365 -5.26 -6.56 6.77
CA PRO A 365 -4.19 -7.42 7.29
C PRO A 365 -3.86 -7.15 8.76
N TYR A 366 -3.68 -8.21 9.55
CA TYR A 366 -3.37 -8.18 10.97
C TYR A 366 -2.09 -8.97 11.27
N PRO A 367 -1.15 -8.42 12.06
CA PRO A 367 0.03 -9.14 12.53
C PRO A 367 -0.27 -10.19 13.60
N GLU A 368 -1.40 -10.01 14.29
CA GLU A 368 -1.93 -10.90 15.32
C GLU A 368 -3.20 -11.59 14.82
N PHE A 369 -3.46 -12.81 15.28
CA PHE A 369 -4.58 -13.61 14.76
C PHE A 369 -5.92 -12.95 15.13
N PRO A 370 -6.76 -12.55 14.15
CA PRO A 370 -7.98 -11.78 14.41
C PRO A 370 -9.12 -12.70 14.87
N SER A 371 -9.09 -13.11 16.15
CA SER A 371 -10.05 -14.07 16.72
C SER A 371 -11.50 -13.64 16.56
N GLU A 372 -11.78 -12.35 16.70
CA GLU A 372 -13.12 -11.76 16.72
C GLU A 372 -13.76 -11.59 15.34
N SER A 373 -13.00 -11.71 14.24
CA SER A 373 -13.59 -11.62 12.90
C SER A 373 -14.55 -12.79 12.64
N LYS A 374 -15.53 -12.65 11.76
CA LYS A 374 -16.38 -13.81 11.40
C LYS A 374 -15.70 -14.67 10.34
N THR A 375 -15.06 -14.05 9.37
CA THR A 375 -14.26 -14.72 8.32
C THR A 375 -12.79 -14.37 8.50
N ILE A 376 -11.88 -15.32 8.27
CA ILE A 376 -10.44 -15.06 8.12
C ILE A 376 -9.96 -15.64 6.79
N PHE A 377 -9.17 -14.85 6.07
CA PHE A 377 -8.36 -15.30 4.93
C PHE A 377 -6.91 -15.59 5.39
N LEU A 378 -6.40 -16.78 5.03
CA LEU A 378 -5.09 -17.29 5.41
C LEU A 378 -4.34 -17.77 4.17
N THR A 379 -3.15 -17.23 3.94
CA THR A 379 -2.22 -17.67 2.89
C THR A 379 -1.08 -18.49 3.47
N GLU A 380 -0.17 -18.97 2.62
CA GLU A 380 0.98 -19.79 3.02
C GLU A 380 1.81 -19.17 4.17
N ASN A 381 1.96 -17.84 4.18
CA ASN A 381 2.73 -17.15 5.22
C ASN A 381 2.21 -17.37 6.65
N ALA A 382 0.91 -17.66 6.82
CA ALA A 382 0.32 -17.94 8.13
C ALA A 382 0.95 -19.18 8.79
N ALA A 383 1.54 -20.11 8.01
CA ALA A 383 2.19 -21.31 8.51
C ALA A 383 3.41 -21.05 9.42
N LYS A 384 3.88 -19.80 9.49
CA LYS A 384 4.86 -19.32 10.48
C LYS A 384 4.36 -19.51 11.91
N ASP A 385 3.05 -19.36 12.15
CA ASP A 385 2.46 -19.58 13.45
C ASP A 385 2.30 -21.09 13.74
N THR A 386 3.13 -21.60 14.65
CA THR A 386 3.10 -23.01 15.07
C THR A 386 1.78 -23.44 15.73
N LYS A 387 0.96 -22.50 16.19
CA LYS A 387 -0.36 -22.75 16.80
C LYS A 387 -1.52 -22.55 15.82
N LEU A 388 -1.25 -22.26 14.54
CA LEU A 388 -2.25 -21.91 13.54
C LEU A 388 -3.38 -22.95 13.44
N ILE A 389 -3.06 -24.25 13.42
CA ILE A 389 -4.07 -25.32 13.31
C ILE A 389 -5.08 -25.27 14.45
N ASN A 390 -4.63 -25.03 15.69
CA ASN A 390 -5.51 -24.91 16.84
C ASN A 390 -6.39 -23.65 16.74
N LYS A 391 -5.82 -22.53 16.26
CA LYS A 391 -6.57 -21.29 16.04
C LYS A 391 -7.65 -21.46 14.96
N ILE A 392 -7.35 -22.16 13.86
CA ILE A 392 -8.33 -22.51 12.82
C ILE A 392 -9.43 -23.39 13.40
N HIS A 393 -9.05 -24.48 14.08
CA HIS A 393 -9.98 -25.40 14.73
C HIS A 393 -10.96 -24.66 15.66
N ASP A 394 -10.46 -23.83 16.57
CA ASP A 394 -11.29 -23.12 17.54
C ASP A 394 -12.23 -22.12 16.87
N LYS A 395 -11.79 -21.47 15.79
CA LYS A 395 -12.62 -20.54 15.02
C LYS A 395 -13.77 -21.26 14.32
N LEU A 396 -13.49 -22.40 13.68
CA LEU A 396 -14.50 -23.23 13.03
C LEU A 396 -15.53 -23.76 14.04
N LEU A 397 -15.10 -24.24 15.21
CA LEU A 397 -16.02 -24.69 16.27
C LEU A 397 -16.93 -23.58 16.80
N LYS A 398 -16.44 -22.32 16.83
CA LYS A 398 -17.22 -21.14 17.21
C LYS A 398 -18.18 -20.66 16.12
N GLY A 399 -18.15 -21.26 14.93
CA GLY A 399 -19.02 -20.89 13.81
C GLY A 399 -18.43 -19.85 12.86
N GLY A 400 -17.13 -19.56 12.98
CA GLY A 400 -16.44 -18.70 12.03
C GLY A 400 -16.14 -19.41 10.70
N ASN A 401 -15.88 -18.61 9.68
CA ASN A 401 -15.40 -19.08 8.38
C ASN A 401 -13.88 -18.90 8.29
N VAL A 402 -13.21 -19.87 7.69
CA VAL A 402 -11.77 -19.80 7.39
C VAL A 402 -11.59 -20.10 5.92
N VAL A 403 -10.96 -19.19 5.19
CA VAL A 403 -10.56 -19.38 3.79
C VAL A 403 -9.05 -19.56 3.75
N VAL A 404 -8.58 -20.72 3.30
CA VAL A 404 -7.15 -21.00 3.13
C VAL A 404 -6.77 -21.10 1.65
N THR A 405 -5.53 -20.82 1.31
CA THR A 405 -4.99 -21.06 -0.03
C THR A 405 -4.47 -22.49 -0.21
N SER A 406 -4.37 -22.94 -1.47
CA SER A 406 -3.69 -24.20 -1.79
C SER A 406 -2.21 -24.21 -1.36
N GLY A 407 -1.51 -23.08 -1.37
CA GLY A 407 -0.14 -22.97 -0.84
C GLY A 407 -0.07 -23.29 0.65
N LEU A 408 -1.00 -22.75 1.44
CA LEU A 408 -1.12 -23.06 2.87
C LEU A 408 -1.44 -24.54 3.12
N VAL A 409 -2.37 -25.12 2.34
CA VAL A 409 -2.69 -26.56 2.41
C VAL A 409 -1.43 -27.39 2.18
N LYS A 410 -0.66 -27.08 1.13
CA LYS A 410 0.57 -27.80 0.77
C LYS A 410 1.61 -27.74 1.90
N VAL A 411 1.85 -26.56 2.49
CA VAL A 411 2.87 -26.38 3.54
C VAL A 411 2.45 -26.99 4.88
N LEU A 412 1.14 -27.09 5.16
CA LEU A 412 0.62 -27.71 6.38
C LEU A 412 0.26 -29.19 6.23
N GLN A 413 0.39 -29.77 5.03
CA GLN A 413 0.19 -31.19 4.79
C GLN A 413 1.16 -32.01 5.65
N GLY A 414 0.64 -32.92 6.47
CA GLY A 414 1.44 -33.69 7.44
C GLY A 414 1.82 -32.93 8.71
N ARG A 415 1.38 -31.68 8.86
CA ARG A 415 1.56 -30.84 10.07
C ARG A 415 0.24 -30.61 10.82
N GLY A 416 -0.74 -31.49 10.63
CA GLY A 416 -2.01 -31.49 11.36
C GLY A 416 -3.20 -30.88 10.61
N PHE A 417 -3.01 -30.33 9.40
CA PHE A 417 -4.11 -29.85 8.56
C PHE A 417 -5.08 -30.98 8.16
N ASP A 418 -4.56 -32.19 8.05
CA ASP A 418 -5.30 -33.45 7.81
C ASP A 418 -6.35 -33.77 8.90
N LYS A 419 -6.28 -33.12 10.06
CA LYS A 419 -7.30 -33.23 11.12
C LYS A 419 -8.52 -32.35 10.87
N LEU A 420 -8.40 -31.37 9.97
CA LEU A 420 -9.47 -30.42 9.63
C LEU A 420 -10.20 -30.82 8.35
N THR A 421 -9.52 -31.49 7.42
CA THR A 421 -10.07 -31.83 6.11
C THR A 421 -9.29 -32.96 5.43
N THR A 422 -9.94 -33.64 4.47
CA THR A 422 -9.34 -34.68 3.62
C THR A 422 -8.57 -34.12 2.42
N VAL A 423 -8.61 -32.81 2.18
CA VAL A 423 -8.00 -32.18 1.01
C VAL A 423 -6.47 -32.23 1.05
N ARG A 424 -5.85 -32.55 -0.09
CA ARG A 424 -4.39 -32.68 -0.25
C ARG A 424 -3.92 -32.07 -1.56
N ASP A 425 -2.71 -31.53 -1.57
CA ASP A 425 -2.03 -31.17 -2.82
C ASP A 425 -1.43 -32.41 -3.47
N ALA A 426 -1.75 -32.62 -4.75
CA ALA A 426 -1.32 -33.81 -5.50
C ALA A 426 0.02 -33.63 -6.24
N GLY A 427 0.69 -32.48 -6.09
CA GLY A 427 1.97 -32.18 -6.76
C GLY A 427 1.90 -32.09 -8.29
N ARG A 428 0.69 -31.98 -8.87
CA ARG A 428 0.44 -31.92 -10.32
C ARG A 428 -0.34 -30.66 -10.67
N LYS A 429 -0.18 -30.17 -11.90
CA LYS A 429 -0.81 -28.92 -12.37
C LYS A 429 -1.44 -29.13 -13.74
N PHE A 430 -2.53 -28.42 -14.00
CA PHE A 430 -3.29 -28.55 -15.24
C PHE A 430 -3.78 -27.19 -15.71
N ASN A 431 -3.81 -27.00 -17.02
CA ASN A 431 -4.42 -25.83 -17.62
C ASN A 431 -5.94 -25.99 -17.65
N VAL A 432 -6.65 -24.95 -17.27
CA VAL A 432 -8.11 -24.87 -17.35
C VAL A 432 -8.51 -23.59 -18.11
N THR A 433 -9.50 -23.71 -18.98
CA THR A 433 -10.09 -22.58 -19.73
C THR A 433 -11.58 -22.48 -19.52
N GLN A 434 -12.24 -23.59 -19.19
CA GLN A 434 -13.66 -23.64 -18.88
C GLN A 434 -13.84 -23.94 -17.38
N TYR A 435 -14.84 -23.34 -16.77
CA TYR A 435 -15.15 -23.46 -15.36
C TYR A 435 -16.63 -23.82 -15.20
N ALA A 436 -16.96 -24.60 -14.18
CA ALA A 436 -18.31 -24.94 -13.78
C ALA A 436 -18.58 -24.41 -12.36
N ILE A 437 -19.78 -23.87 -12.14
CA ILE A 437 -20.14 -23.19 -10.89
C ILE A 437 -21.32 -23.89 -10.22
N SER A 438 -21.27 -24.05 -8.91
CA SER A 438 -22.31 -24.63 -8.07
C SER A 438 -22.64 -23.74 -6.87
N ASP A 439 -23.92 -23.61 -6.53
CA ASP A 439 -24.36 -22.89 -5.33
C ASP A 439 -24.07 -23.67 -4.04
N GLU A 440 -24.21 -25.00 -4.09
CA GLU A 440 -24.13 -25.87 -2.91
C GLU A 440 -22.98 -26.90 -3.00
N GLY A 441 -22.42 -27.08 -4.20
CA GLY A 441 -21.34 -28.02 -4.52
C GLY A 441 -21.78 -29.47 -4.77
N VAL A 442 -23.09 -29.70 -4.96
CA VAL A 442 -23.66 -31.04 -5.28
C VAL A 442 -23.83 -31.23 -6.79
N SER A 443 -24.18 -30.16 -7.52
CA SER A 443 -24.34 -30.18 -8.98
C SER A 443 -23.96 -28.83 -9.57
N PHE A 444 -23.29 -28.83 -10.73
CA PHE A 444 -22.99 -27.60 -11.46
C PHE A 444 -24.23 -27.05 -12.17
N LYS A 445 -24.39 -25.72 -12.13
CA LYS A 445 -25.53 -25.04 -12.76
C LYS A 445 -25.25 -24.63 -14.19
N HIS A 446 -24.06 -24.11 -14.43
CA HIS A 446 -23.64 -23.61 -15.73
C HIS A 446 -22.11 -23.60 -15.82
N THR A 447 -21.62 -23.41 -17.04
CA THR A 447 -20.19 -23.27 -17.32
C THR A 447 -19.88 -21.91 -17.91
N VAL A 448 -18.68 -21.40 -17.63
CA VAL A 448 -18.12 -20.14 -18.15
C VAL A 448 -16.70 -20.37 -18.64
N THR A 449 -16.17 -19.48 -19.48
CA THR A 449 -14.86 -19.65 -20.13
C THR A 449 -13.99 -18.42 -19.90
N SER A 450 -12.71 -18.62 -19.56
CA SER A 450 -11.70 -17.56 -19.49
C SER A 450 -11.18 -17.18 -20.87
N ASP A 451 -10.63 -15.97 -20.99
CA ASP A 451 -9.95 -15.50 -22.20
C ASP A 451 -8.60 -16.19 -22.43
N LYS A 452 -7.94 -16.65 -21.36
CA LYS A 452 -6.68 -17.40 -21.41
C LYS A 452 -6.69 -18.67 -20.56
N PRO A 453 -5.89 -19.69 -20.91
CA PRO A 453 -5.65 -20.83 -20.02
C PRO A 453 -5.01 -20.39 -18.70
N VAL A 454 -5.48 -20.97 -17.59
CA VAL A 454 -4.92 -20.76 -16.25
C VAL A 454 -4.34 -22.08 -15.75
N LEU A 455 -3.06 -22.07 -15.34
CA LEU A 455 -2.39 -23.24 -14.78
C LEU A 455 -2.65 -23.32 -13.28
N VAL A 456 -3.39 -24.34 -12.83
CA VAL A 456 -3.78 -24.51 -11.43
C VAL A 456 -3.25 -25.82 -10.84
N PRO A 457 -2.87 -25.85 -9.54
CA PRO A 457 -2.52 -27.09 -8.87
C PRO A 457 -3.75 -28.00 -8.70
N LYS A 458 -3.51 -29.31 -8.75
CA LYS A 458 -4.53 -30.33 -8.52
C LYS A 458 -4.63 -30.61 -7.03
N LEU A 459 -5.78 -30.25 -6.44
CA LEU A 459 -6.17 -30.74 -5.13
C LEU A 459 -6.97 -32.04 -5.26
N GLU A 460 -6.66 -32.99 -4.40
CA GLU A 460 -7.40 -34.24 -4.20
C GLU A 460 -8.29 -34.09 -2.96
N PHE A 461 -9.52 -34.58 -3.04
CA PHE A 461 -10.52 -34.45 -1.98
C PHE A 461 -11.54 -35.58 -2.04
N CYS A 462 -12.21 -35.86 -0.91
CA CYS A 462 -13.31 -36.83 -0.87
C CYS A 462 -14.63 -36.15 -1.26
N THR A 463 -15.25 -36.58 -2.35
CA THR A 463 -16.45 -35.95 -2.94
C THR A 463 -17.73 -36.10 -2.11
N ASN A 464 -17.71 -36.98 -1.11
CA ASN A 464 -18.81 -37.18 -0.15
C ASN A 464 -18.60 -36.44 1.18
N ASP A 465 -17.53 -35.64 1.30
CA ASP A 465 -17.15 -34.85 2.48
C ASP A 465 -16.94 -33.36 2.13
N ILE A 466 -16.43 -33.09 0.94
CA ILE A 466 -16.06 -31.75 0.48
C ILE A 466 -16.89 -31.35 -0.75
N TRP A 467 -17.38 -30.12 -0.74
CA TRP A 467 -18.23 -29.54 -1.77
C TRP A 467 -17.45 -28.62 -2.71
N GLU A 468 -17.51 -28.90 -4.01
CA GLU A 468 -16.82 -28.15 -5.06
C GLU A 468 -17.72 -27.02 -5.58
N LEU A 469 -17.46 -25.79 -5.14
CA LEU A 469 -18.26 -24.62 -5.52
C LEU A 469 -17.88 -24.09 -6.90
N VAL A 470 -16.58 -24.16 -7.23
CA VAL A 470 -16.07 -23.83 -8.55
C VAL A 470 -15.08 -24.91 -8.97
N ALA A 471 -15.28 -25.42 -10.18
CA ALA A 471 -14.43 -26.43 -10.80
C ALA A 471 -13.86 -25.91 -12.13
N GLY A 472 -12.56 -26.04 -12.36
CA GLY A 472 -11.95 -25.93 -13.67
C GLY A 472 -12.12 -27.25 -14.42
N MET A 473 -12.62 -27.20 -15.64
CA MET A 473 -12.95 -28.36 -16.46
C MET A 473 -11.69 -28.85 -17.19
N GLY A 474 -11.30 -30.09 -16.92
CA GLY A 474 -10.27 -30.79 -17.66
C GLY A 474 -10.85 -31.84 -18.62
N VAL A 475 -10.03 -32.80 -19.06
CA VAL A 475 -10.46 -33.85 -20.01
C VAL A 475 -11.10 -34.99 -19.23
N GLN A 476 -12.44 -35.07 -19.25
CA GLN A 476 -13.23 -36.06 -18.49
C GLN A 476 -12.92 -36.06 -16.98
N ASN A 477 -12.45 -34.93 -16.47
CA ASN A 477 -12.21 -34.68 -15.05
C ASN A 477 -12.42 -33.20 -14.75
N ASN A 478 -12.35 -32.84 -13.47
CA ASN A 478 -12.36 -31.46 -13.04
C ASN A 478 -11.28 -31.20 -11.98
N LEU A 479 -10.99 -29.93 -11.77
CA LEU A 479 -10.00 -29.41 -10.83
C LEU A 479 -10.68 -28.38 -9.94
N PRO A 480 -10.67 -28.57 -8.61
CA PRO A 480 -11.35 -27.63 -7.75
C PRO A 480 -10.62 -26.29 -7.75
N ILE A 481 -11.35 -25.21 -7.98
CA ILE A 481 -10.89 -23.82 -7.82
C ILE A 481 -11.29 -23.30 -6.44
N LEU A 482 -12.50 -23.62 -5.99
CA LEU A 482 -12.98 -23.28 -4.65
C LEU A 482 -13.73 -24.46 -4.05
N LEU A 483 -13.21 -24.98 -2.94
CA LEU A 483 -13.84 -26.00 -2.12
C LEU A 483 -14.45 -25.40 -0.87
N ARG A 484 -15.46 -26.08 -0.32
CA ARG A 484 -16.05 -25.81 0.98
C ARG A 484 -16.31 -27.11 1.73
N THR A 485 -16.00 -27.14 3.01
CA THR A 485 -16.47 -28.17 3.94
C THR A 485 -16.96 -27.56 5.25
N ALA A 486 -17.96 -28.18 5.86
CA ALA A 486 -18.47 -27.78 7.16
C ALA A 486 -17.61 -28.43 8.26
N TYR A 487 -17.23 -27.67 9.27
CA TYR A 487 -16.48 -28.18 10.42
C TYR A 487 -17.03 -27.58 11.70
N GLY A 488 -17.65 -28.41 12.53
CA GLY A 488 -18.40 -27.94 13.70
C GLY A 488 -19.55 -27.03 13.28
N LYS A 489 -19.51 -25.76 13.70
CA LYS A 489 -20.53 -24.75 13.36
C LYS A 489 -20.12 -23.84 12.20
N GLY A 490 -18.87 -23.95 11.75
CA GLY A 490 -18.23 -23.05 10.79
C GLY A 490 -17.97 -23.73 9.44
N ASN A 491 -17.34 -22.98 8.53
CA ASN A 491 -16.96 -23.47 7.21
C ASN A 491 -15.48 -23.25 6.95
N LEU A 492 -14.82 -24.29 6.43
CA LEU A 492 -13.49 -24.20 5.85
C LEU A 492 -13.63 -24.13 4.32
N PHE A 493 -13.08 -23.08 3.73
CA PHE A 493 -12.96 -22.91 2.29
C PHE A 493 -11.50 -23.07 1.88
N ILE A 494 -11.27 -23.68 0.72
CA ILE A 494 -9.93 -23.82 0.15
C ILE A 494 -9.95 -23.23 -1.25
N LEU A 495 -9.20 -22.14 -1.44
CA LEU A 495 -9.03 -21.44 -2.70
C LEU A 495 -7.75 -21.92 -3.38
N THR A 496 -7.89 -22.46 -4.59
CA THR A 496 -6.77 -22.89 -5.42
C THR A 496 -6.11 -21.68 -6.06
N ILE A 497 -4.84 -21.47 -5.72
CA ILE A 497 -4.02 -20.36 -6.23
C ILE A 497 -3.20 -20.86 -7.43
N PRO A 498 -3.28 -20.21 -8.60
CA PRO A 498 -2.42 -20.54 -9.74
C PRO A 498 -0.96 -20.18 -9.45
N ASP A 499 -0.03 -20.83 -10.15
CA ASP A 499 1.41 -20.54 -10.00
C ASP A 499 1.78 -19.10 -10.35
N ASP A 500 1.13 -18.56 -11.39
CA ASP A 500 1.16 -17.15 -11.72
C ASP A 500 -0.07 -16.50 -11.11
N PHE A 501 0.12 -15.74 -10.02
CA PHE A 501 -0.98 -15.06 -9.31
C PHE A 501 -1.76 -14.11 -10.23
N GLY A 502 -1.09 -13.51 -11.22
CA GLY A 502 -1.72 -12.65 -12.22
C GLY A 502 -2.74 -13.39 -13.09
N ALA A 503 -2.62 -14.72 -13.22
CA ALA A 503 -3.54 -15.53 -13.98
C ALA A 503 -4.96 -15.56 -13.38
N MET A 504 -5.13 -15.23 -12.10
CA MET A 504 -6.45 -15.05 -11.49
C MET A 504 -7.26 -13.91 -12.15
N TYR A 505 -6.58 -12.96 -12.81
CA TYR A 505 -7.27 -11.88 -13.53
C TYR A 505 -8.03 -12.37 -14.76
N HIS A 506 -7.71 -13.57 -15.26
CA HIS A 506 -8.39 -14.23 -16.37
C HIS A 506 -9.61 -15.05 -15.92
N TYR A 507 -9.86 -15.19 -14.61
CA TYR A 507 -11.06 -15.87 -14.14
C TYR A 507 -12.33 -15.09 -14.55
N PRO A 508 -13.35 -15.78 -15.10
CA PRO A 508 -14.62 -15.15 -15.44
C PRO A 508 -15.28 -14.50 -14.21
N LYS A 509 -16.06 -13.43 -14.42
CA LYS A 509 -16.69 -12.67 -13.33
C LYS A 509 -17.56 -13.55 -12.41
N GLU A 510 -18.18 -14.61 -12.93
CA GLU A 510 -19.01 -15.54 -12.16
C GLU A 510 -18.16 -16.41 -11.21
N VAL A 511 -16.95 -16.80 -11.64
CA VAL A 511 -15.96 -17.45 -10.78
C VAL A 511 -15.50 -16.49 -9.69
N LEU A 512 -15.12 -15.27 -10.08
CA LEU A 512 -14.67 -14.23 -9.15
C LEU A 512 -15.75 -13.88 -8.12
N LYS A 513 -17.02 -13.81 -8.53
CA LYS A 513 -18.15 -13.58 -7.63
C LYS A 513 -18.23 -14.65 -6.53
N THR A 514 -18.09 -15.92 -6.90
CA THR A 514 -18.13 -17.03 -5.92
C THR A 514 -16.95 -16.96 -4.94
N ILE A 515 -15.76 -16.61 -5.43
CA ILE A 515 -14.57 -16.39 -4.59
C ILE A 515 -14.78 -15.20 -3.64
N ARG A 516 -15.29 -14.08 -4.14
CA ARG A 516 -15.60 -12.88 -3.34
C ARG A 516 -16.64 -13.21 -2.27
N GLU A 517 -17.68 -13.98 -2.57
CA GLU A 517 -18.72 -14.37 -1.59
C GLU A 517 -18.12 -15.17 -0.42
N ALA A 518 -17.15 -16.05 -0.69
CA ALA A 518 -16.47 -16.83 0.35
C ALA A 518 -15.57 -15.95 1.25
N ILE A 519 -14.76 -15.06 0.67
CA ILE A 519 -13.79 -14.24 1.42
C ILE A 519 -14.47 -13.07 2.13
N THR A 520 -15.48 -12.46 1.52
CA THR A 520 -16.13 -11.24 2.01
C THR A 520 -17.45 -11.53 2.73
N ALA A 521 -17.70 -12.76 3.20
CA ALA A 521 -19.01 -13.21 3.69
C ALA A 521 -19.68 -12.24 4.69
N ASP A 522 -18.90 -11.64 5.58
CA ASP A 522 -19.31 -10.68 6.62
C ASP A 522 -19.20 -9.19 6.23
N ILE A 523 -18.70 -8.88 5.03
CA ILE A 523 -18.64 -7.53 4.50
C ILE A 523 -20.00 -7.17 3.85
N PRO A 524 -20.60 -6.01 4.16
CA PRO A 524 -21.92 -5.63 3.64
C PRO A 524 -21.97 -5.40 2.13
N VAL A 525 -20.84 -5.07 1.50
CA VAL A 525 -20.73 -4.68 0.09
C VAL A 525 -19.73 -5.58 -0.64
N MET A 526 -20.04 -5.94 -1.88
CA MET A 526 -19.20 -6.75 -2.76
C MET A 526 -19.38 -6.33 -4.23
N LEU A 527 -18.40 -6.65 -5.08
CA LEU A 527 -18.48 -6.45 -6.53
C LEU A 527 -18.91 -7.72 -7.28
N ASP A 528 -19.76 -7.53 -8.29
CA ASP A 528 -20.00 -8.47 -9.39
C ASP A 528 -19.49 -7.80 -10.68
N SER A 529 -18.20 -8.04 -10.94
CA SER A 529 -17.39 -7.46 -12.02
C SER A 529 -16.28 -8.43 -12.44
N GLU A 530 -15.59 -8.11 -13.53
CA GLU A 530 -14.28 -8.72 -13.82
C GLU A 530 -13.21 -8.31 -12.79
N SER A 531 -11.98 -8.79 -12.98
CA SER A 531 -10.80 -8.41 -12.19
C SER A 531 -10.38 -6.96 -12.47
N ASN A 532 -9.39 -6.43 -11.73
CA ASN A 532 -8.90 -5.06 -11.89
C ASN A 532 -9.97 -3.97 -11.67
N VAL A 533 -10.91 -4.25 -10.77
CA VAL A 533 -11.84 -3.26 -10.21
C VAL A 533 -11.72 -3.35 -8.69
N GLY A 534 -11.17 -2.32 -8.07
CA GLY A 534 -10.91 -2.31 -6.62
C GLY A 534 -12.14 -1.89 -5.83
N LEU A 535 -12.30 -2.51 -4.67
CA LEU A 535 -13.28 -2.14 -3.65
C LEU A 535 -12.53 -1.83 -2.35
N PHE A 536 -12.83 -0.68 -1.75
CA PHE A 536 -12.24 -0.26 -0.47
C PHE A 536 -13.37 0.15 0.47
N THR A 537 -13.52 -0.54 1.60
CA THR A 537 -14.64 -0.36 2.54
C THR A 537 -14.21 0.34 3.83
N TYR A 538 -15.14 1.03 4.48
CA TYR A 538 -14.91 1.77 5.72
C TYR A 538 -15.98 1.48 6.77
N ASP A 539 -15.65 1.69 8.05
CA ASP A 539 -16.49 1.40 9.23
C ASP A 539 -17.73 2.30 9.39
N ASN A 540 -17.90 3.30 8.52
CA ASN A 540 -19.01 4.25 8.55
C ASN A 540 -19.97 4.10 7.36
N ASP A 541 -20.03 2.88 6.81
CA ASP A 541 -20.87 2.48 5.68
C ASP A 541 -20.52 3.20 4.35
N SER A 542 -19.36 3.87 4.29
CA SER A 542 -18.81 4.38 3.04
C SER A 542 -17.89 3.37 2.37
N PHE A 543 -17.74 3.49 1.05
CA PHE A 543 -16.81 2.69 0.27
C PHE A 543 -16.41 3.39 -1.02
N ILE A 544 -15.30 2.95 -1.60
CA ILE A 544 -14.76 3.42 -2.87
C ILE A 544 -14.77 2.27 -3.87
N VAL A 545 -15.11 2.60 -5.11
CA VAL A 545 -14.85 1.75 -6.27
C VAL A 545 -13.87 2.46 -7.19
N GLU A 546 -12.75 1.81 -7.50
CA GLU A 546 -11.74 2.31 -8.44
C GLU A 546 -11.54 1.35 -9.61
N SER A 547 -11.54 1.89 -10.83
CA SER A 547 -11.21 1.14 -12.03
C SER A 547 -9.72 1.14 -12.30
N PHE A 548 -9.16 -0.05 -12.43
CA PHE A 548 -7.79 -0.27 -12.87
C PHE A 548 -7.72 -0.76 -14.33
N LEU A 549 -8.89 -0.79 -15.00
CA LEU A 549 -9.08 -1.24 -16.38
C LEU A 549 -8.72 -0.12 -17.39
N PRO A 550 -8.23 -0.49 -18.60
CA PRO A 550 -7.96 0.46 -19.67
C PRO A 550 -9.20 0.86 -20.47
N HIS A 551 -10.39 0.33 -20.14
CA HIS A 551 -11.65 0.59 -20.82
C HIS A 551 -12.80 0.83 -19.82
N SER A 552 -13.90 1.40 -20.30
CA SER A 552 -15.12 1.57 -19.49
C SER A 552 -15.84 0.24 -19.35
N GLN A 553 -16.45 0.01 -18.18
CA GLN A 553 -17.15 -1.23 -17.87
C GLN A 553 -18.39 -0.93 -17.02
N ASN A 554 -19.48 -1.67 -17.26
CA ASN A 554 -20.61 -1.70 -16.35
C ASN A 554 -20.41 -2.80 -15.32
N ILE A 555 -20.39 -2.41 -14.06
CA ILE A 555 -20.25 -3.33 -12.93
C ILE A 555 -21.51 -3.34 -12.09
N ASN A 556 -21.67 -4.38 -11.29
CA ASN A 556 -22.71 -4.42 -10.26
C ASN A 556 -22.07 -4.32 -8.88
N VAL A 557 -22.54 -3.36 -8.09
CA VAL A 557 -22.28 -3.31 -6.64
C VAL A 557 -23.42 -4.04 -5.95
N ILE A 558 -23.09 -5.04 -5.14
CA ILE A 558 -24.04 -5.84 -4.37
C ILE A 558 -23.96 -5.40 -2.91
N VAL A 559 -25.08 -4.96 -2.37
CA VAL A 559 -25.25 -4.70 -0.93
C VAL A 559 -26.08 -5.84 -0.34
N LYS A 560 -25.59 -6.48 0.72
CA LYS A 560 -26.20 -7.65 1.38
C LYS A 560 -27.37 -7.30 2.31
N THR A 561 -28.14 -6.30 1.91
CA THR A 561 -29.34 -5.83 2.59
C THR A 561 -30.37 -5.49 1.51
N PRO A 562 -31.63 -5.97 1.61
CA PRO A 562 -32.68 -5.59 0.67
C PRO A 562 -33.04 -4.10 0.81
N ASP A 563 -33.53 -3.50 -0.26
CA ASP A 563 -34.00 -2.11 -0.31
C ASP A 563 -32.99 -1.03 0.11
N ALA A 564 -31.70 -1.39 0.13
CA ALA A 564 -30.60 -0.45 0.35
C ALA A 564 -30.60 0.70 -0.68
N VAL A 565 -30.09 1.86 -0.27
CA VAL A 565 -29.85 3.02 -1.14
C VAL A 565 -28.39 3.43 -1.03
N LEU A 566 -27.80 3.86 -2.15
CA LEU A 566 -26.46 4.45 -2.16
C LEU A 566 -26.54 5.95 -2.39
N ILE A 567 -25.69 6.71 -1.71
CA ILE A 567 -25.42 8.12 -2.03
C ILE A 567 -24.08 8.18 -2.78
N ASP A 568 -24.08 8.73 -3.99
CA ASP A 568 -22.83 9.15 -4.66
C ASP A 568 -22.32 10.42 -3.97
N LEU A 569 -21.22 10.32 -3.23
CA LEU A 569 -20.68 11.40 -2.42
C LEU A 569 -20.11 12.56 -3.27
N ALA A 570 -19.79 12.31 -4.54
CA ALA A 570 -19.30 13.36 -5.43
C ALA A 570 -20.43 14.19 -6.03
N ARG A 571 -21.56 13.56 -6.35
CA ARG A 571 -22.73 14.22 -6.97
C ARG A 571 -23.80 14.60 -5.96
N ASN A 572 -23.74 14.06 -4.75
CA ASN A 572 -24.77 14.15 -3.72
C ASN A 572 -26.16 13.70 -4.25
N ILE A 573 -26.19 12.57 -4.95
CA ILE A 573 -27.41 11.98 -5.49
C ILE A 573 -27.64 10.59 -4.91
N GLU A 574 -28.90 10.26 -4.67
CA GLU A 574 -29.33 8.91 -4.35
C GLU A 574 -29.34 8.05 -5.60
N ILE A 575 -28.83 6.83 -5.46
CA ILE A 575 -28.88 5.78 -6.47
C ILE A 575 -29.73 4.66 -5.86
N LYS A 576 -30.83 4.32 -6.54
CA LYS A 576 -31.68 3.19 -6.16
C LYS A 576 -31.23 1.94 -6.90
N GLY A 577 -31.13 0.84 -6.17
CA GLY A 577 -30.80 -0.46 -6.74
C GLY A 577 -32.04 -1.31 -6.97
N ARG A 578 -31.84 -2.48 -7.58
CA ARG A 578 -32.85 -3.53 -7.72
C ARG A 578 -32.70 -4.51 -6.57
N THR A 579 -33.76 -4.70 -5.78
CA THR A 579 -33.81 -5.74 -4.74
C THR A 579 -33.94 -7.13 -5.38
N GLU A 580 -33.07 -8.05 -4.99
CA GLU A 580 -33.09 -9.47 -5.37
C GLU A 580 -32.95 -10.34 -4.12
N LYS A 581 -34.04 -11.00 -3.70
CA LYS A 581 -34.07 -11.79 -2.45
C LYS A 581 -33.65 -10.91 -1.25
N ASN A 582 -32.51 -11.21 -0.63
CA ASN A 582 -32.01 -10.55 0.58
C ASN A 582 -30.87 -9.54 0.30
N ARG A 583 -30.77 -9.03 -0.93
CA ARG A 583 -29.72 -8.09 -1.36
C ARG A 583 -30.25 -7.05 -2.32
N THR A 584 -29.53 -5.95 -2.47
CA THR A 584 -29.79 -4.90 -3.47
C THR A 584 -28.61 -4.79 -4.43
N ILE A 585 -28.91 -4.66 -5.72
CA ILE A 585 -27.93 -4.57 -6.80
C ILE A 585 -27.98 -3.19 -7.45
N PHE A 586 -26.82 -2.55 -7.56
CA PHE A 586 -26.65 -1.26 -8.22
C PHE A 586 -25.76 -1.44 -9.46
N SER A 587 -26.29 -1.12 -10.64
CA SER A 587 -25.49 -1.11 -11.87
C SER A 587 -24.80 0.24 -12.02
N ILE A 588 -23.47 0.22 -12.09
CA ILE A 588 -22.64 1.42 -12.09
C ILE A 588 -21.66 1.34 -13.25
N GLU A 589 -21.62 2.38 -14.07
CA GLU A 589 -20.58 2.54 -15.08
C GLU A 589 -19.31 3.09 -14.42
N ILE A 590 -18.18 2.44 -14.68
CA ILE A 590 -16.84 2.90 -14.34
C ILE A 590 -16.06 3.15 -15.63
N HIS A 591 -15.23 4.19 -15.63
CA HIS A 591 -14.35 4.55 -16.74
C HIS A 591 -12.90 4.23 -16.37
N PRO A 592 -11.95 4.18 -17.34
CA PRO A 592 -10.53 4.18 -17.01
C PRO A 592 -10.21 5.33 -16.08
N LEU A 593 -9.42 5.08 -15.03
CA LEU A 593 -9.12 6.04 -13.94
C LEU A 593 -10.32 6.50 -13.10
N GLY A 594 -11.50 5.96 -13.36
CA GLY A 594 -12.71 6.27 -12.64
C GLY A 594 -12.59 5.83 -11.19
N CYS A 595 -12.75 6.77 -10.28
CA CYS A 595 -12.87 6.53 -8.85
C CYS A 595 -14.22 7.11 -8.39
N LYS A 596 -15.03 6.30 -7.72
CA LYS A 596 -16.35 6.69 -7.21
C LYS A 596 -16.45 6.44 -5.71
N PHE A 597 -17.05 7.38 -5.02
CA PHE A 597 -17.22 7.38 -3.57
C PHE A 597 -18.69 7.22 -3.23
N PHE A 598 -19.01 6.20 -2.45
CA PHE A 598 -20.39 5.89 -2.07
C PHE A 598 -20.55 5.86 -0.57
N LYS A 599 -21.79 6.11 -0.13
CA LYS A 599 -22.24 5.83 1.22
C LYS A 599 -23.53 5.04 1.16
N LEU A 600 -23.58 3.93 1.89
CA LEU A 600 -24.79 3.16 2.14
C LEU A 600 -25.63 3.87 3.21
N ILE A 601 -26.93 3.99 2.98
CA ILE A 601 -27.92 4.54 3.91
C ILE A 601 -29.05 3.57 4.21
#